data_AF-A0A423NJF1-F1
#
_entry.id   AF-A0A423NJF1-F1
#
_cell.length_a   1.000
_cell.length_b   1.000
_cell.length_c   1.000
_cell.angle_alpha   90.00
_cell.angle_beta   90.00
_cell.angle_gamma   90.00
#
_symmetry.space_group_name_H-M   'P 1'
#
loop_
_entity.id
_entity.type
_entity.pdbx_description
1 polymer ?
#
loop_
_entity_poly.entity_id
_entity_poly.type
_entity_poly.pdbx_seq_one_letter_code
_entity_poly.pdbx_strand_id
1 'polypeptide(L)'
;MKTWNQFTTDRYRPLESNLTDSKPLIIDTQANPQDILECAVQRLRASSDLLQTLYCLSFKQADVEDIPHITHALYLLTQDGCDLLQVAQTQMLNWKAPA
;
A
#
# COMPACT_ATOMS: atom_id res chain seq x y z
N MET A 1 3.72 25.91 -17.40
CA MET A 1 3.41 24.65 -16.68
C MET A 1 4.59 24.34 -15.80
N LYS A 2 4.43 24.31 -14.47
CA LYS A 2 5.52 24.01 -13.54
C LYS A 2 5.85 22.52 -13.65
N THR A 3 7.09 22.20 -13.96
CA THR A 3 7.66 20.86 -13.97
C THR A 3 7.67 20.33 -12.55
N TRP A 4 6.81 19.35 -12.23
CA TRP A 4 6.76 18.66 -10.94
C TRP A 4 7.92 17.66 -10.74
N ASN A 5 9.09 17.92 -11.33
CA ASN A 5 10.19 16.98 -11.44
C ASN A 5 11.22 17.09 -10.31
N GLN A 6 10.81 17.40 -9.08
CA GLN A 6 11.79 17.45 -7.98
C GLN A 6 11.20 17.23 -6.60
N PHE A 7 10.37 16.20 -6.44
CA PHE A 7 10.48 15.42 -5.21
C PHE A 7 11.86 14.78 -5.27
N THR A 8 12.73 15.03 -4.30
CA THR A 8 14.05 14.39 -4.21
C THR A 8 13.83 12.88 -4.34
N THR A 9 14.26 12.30 -5.47
CA THR A 9 13.88 10.96 -5.94
C THR A 9 14.21 9.83 -4.96
N ASP A 10 15.07 10.10 -3.97
CA ASP A 10 15.49 9.13 -2.96
C ASP A 10 14.56 9.07 -1.73
N ARG A 11 13.83 10.15 -1.41
CA ARG A 11 12.97 10.21 -0.20
C ARG A 11 11.53 9.81 -0.47
N TYR A 12 10.94 10.28 -1.55
CA TYR A 12 9.52 10.02 -1.83
C TYR A 12 9.39 9.00 -2.93
N ARG A 13 9.02 7.77 -2.55
CA ARG A 13 8.81 6.67 -3.48
C ARG A 13 7.32 6.57 -3.83
N PRO A 14 6.90 6.65 -5.09
CA PRO A 14 5.50 6.46 -5.45
C PRO A 14 5.05 5.01 -5.20
N LEU A 15 3.79 4.83 -4.83
CA LEU A 15 3.15 3.51 -4.83
C LEU A 15 3.01 2.99 -6.26
N GLU A 16 3.16 1.69 -6.45
CA GLU A 16 3.02 1.05 -7.76
C GLU A 16 1.55 1.00 -8.22
N SER A 17 0.60 1.18 -7.29
CA SER A 17 -0.85 1.20 -7.55
C SER A 17 -1.35 2.50 -8.21
N ASN A 18 -0.48 3.52 -8.35
CA ASN A 18 -0.83 4.77 -9.02
C ASN A 18 -1.18 4.54 -10.50
N LEU A 19 -2.33 5.06 -10.95
CA LEU A 19 -2.82 4.90 -12.33
C LEU A 19 -2.38 6.02 -13.29
N THR A 20 -1.83 7.12 -12.77
CA THR A 20 -1.53 8.32 -13.55
C THR A 20 -0.05 8.69 -13.48
N ASP A 21 0.43 9.40 -14.50
CA ASP A 21 1.82 9.87 -14.57
C ASP A 21 2.21 10.78 -13.40
N SER A 22 1.25 11.51 -12.82
CA SER A 22 1.49 12.39 -11.68
C SER A 22 1.80 11.66 -10.37
N LYS A 23 1.48 10.36 -10.27
CA LYS A 23 1.74 9.48 -9.10
C LYS A 23 1.52 10.14 -7.73
N PRO A 24 0.28 10.57 -7.39
CA PRO A 24 0.01 11.34 -6.18
C PRO A 24 0.19 10.57 -4.86
N LEU A 25 0.11 9.23 -4.87
CA LEU A 25 0.29 8.42 -3.67
C LEU A 25 1.75 8.02 -3.51
N ILE A 26 2.36 8.46 -2.41
CA ILE A 26 3.80 8.30 -2.15
C ILE A 26 4.06 7.75 -0.75
N ILE A 27 5.19 7.06 -0.62
CA ILE A 27 5.81 6.63 0.62
C ILE A 27 6.93 7.63 0.93
N ASP A 28 6.91 8.21 2.13
CA ASP A 28 8.07 8.90 2.70
C ASP A 28 9.04 7.85 3.25
N THR A 29 10.09 7.51 2.49
CA THR A 29 11.04 6.45 2.84
C THR A 29 11.90 6.79 4.05
N GLN A 30 11.90 8.04 4.50
CA GLN A 30 12.64 8.53 5.67
C GLN A 30 11.75 8.66 6.92
N ALA A 31 10.47 8.28 6.85
CA ALA A 31 9.64 8.17 8.03
C ALA A 31 10.15 7.07 8.97
N ASN A 32 9.71 7.09 10.23
CA ASN A 32 10.08 6.06 11.21
C ASN A 32 9.77 4.65 10.66
N PRO A 33 10.75 3.73 10.59
CA PRO A 33 10.54 2.41 10.01
C PRO A 33 9.40 1.62 10.69
N GLN A 34 9.20 1.84 12.00
CA GLN A 34 8.07 1.22 12.71
C GLN A 34 6.72 1.74 12.17
N ASP A 35 6.59 3.04 11.94
CA ASP A 35 5.34 3.64 11.45
C ASP A 35 5.02 3.16 10.02
N ILE A 36 6.05 3.01 9.18
CA ILE A 36 5.91 2.44 7.83
C ILE A 36 5.46 0.97 7.92
N LEU A 37 6.05 0.19 8.83
CA LEU A 37 5.68 -1.21 9.06
C LEU A 37 4.24 -1.35 9.55
N GLU A 38 3.82 -0.56 10.53
CA GLU A 38 2.45 -0.57 11.03
C GLU A 38 1.45 -0.21 9.92
N CYS A 39 1.79 0.75 9.05
CA CYS A 39 0.99 1.09 7.88
C CYS A 39 0.89 -0.07 6.87
N ALA A 40 1.97 -0.81 6.66
CA ALA A 40 1.99 -2.00 5.80
C ALA A 40 1.08 -3.10 6.38
N VAL A 41 1.25 -3.41 7.67
CA VAL A 41 0.46 -4.42 8.39
C VAL A 41 -1.02 -4.06 8.36
N GLN A 42 -1.38 -2.80 8.58
CA GLN A 42 -2.77 -2.35 8.57
C GLN A 42 -3.46 -2.60 7.22
N ARG A 43 -2.78 -2.30 6.09
CA ARG A 43 -3.31 -2.55 4.74
C ARG A 43 -3.43 -4.04 4.43
N LEU A 44 -2.41 -4.82 4.78
CA LEU A 44 -2.41 -6.27 4.55
C LEU A 44 -3.49 -6.98 5.37
N ARG A 45 -3.71 -6.55 6.62
CA ARG A 45 -4.81 -7.05 7.45
C ARG A 45 -6.16 -6.67 6.86
N ALA A 46 -6.36 -5.41 6.46
CA ALA A 46 -7.60 -4.99 5.80
C ALA A 46 -7.88 -5.79 4.52
N SER A 47 -6.83 -6.07 3.72
CA SER A 47 -6.94 -6.96 2.55
C SER A 47 -7.35 -8.38 2.96
N SER A 48 -6.71 -8.96 3.98
CA SER A 48 -7.05 -10.29 4.48
C SER A 48 -8.51 -10.39 4.98
N ASP A 49 -8.97 -9.41 5.76
CA ASP A 49 -10.33 -9.35 6.30
C ASP A 49 -11.36 -9.21 5.17
N LEU A 50 -11.03 -8.41 4.15
CA LEU A 50 -11.88 -8.24 2.97
C LEU A 50 -11.90 -9.50 2.10
N LEU A 51 -10.79 -10.25 2.02
CA LEU A 51 -10.72 -11.52 1.29
C LEU A 51 -11.55 -12.58 2.00
N GLN A 52 -11.49 -12.63 3.32
CA GLN A 52 -12.36 -13.49 4.12
C GLN A 52 -13.83 -13.15 3.88
N THR A 53 -14.17 -11.87 3.83
CA THR A 53 -15.52 -11.41 3.50
C THR A 53 -15.94 -11.91 2.12
N LEU A 54 -15.10 -11.71 1.09
CA LEU A 54 -15.35 -12.18 -0.27
C LEU A 54 -15.54 -13.70 -0.33
N TYR A 55 -14.72 -14.45 0.39
CA TYR A 55 -14.81 -15.90 0.46
C TYR A 55 -16.12 -16.38 1.11
N CYS A 56 -16.61 -15.67 2.12
CA CYS A 56 -17.86 -15.98 2.80
C CYS A 56 -19.11 -15.52 2.04
N LEU A 57 -19.00 -14.62 1.05
CA LEU A 57 -20.14 -14.20 0.23
C LEU A 57 -20.67 -15.40 -0.57
N SER A 58 -21.92 -15.78 -0.30
CA SER A 58 -22.60 -16.74 -1.16
C SER A 58 -23.02 -16.04 -2.46
N PHE A 59 -22.85 -16.70 -3.62
CA PHE A 59 -23.30 -16.22 -4.94
C PHE A 59 -24.80 -15.83 -5.02
N LYS A 60 -25.59 -16.12 -3.98
CA LYS A 60 -27.00 -15.76 -3.86
C LYS A 60 -27.25 -14.42 -3.14
N GLN A 61 -26.23 -13.84 -2.53
CA GLN A 61 -26.33 -12.66 -1.64
C GLN A 61 -25.53 -11.46 -2.15
N ALA A 62 -24.48 -11.68 -2.92
CA ALA A 62 -23.69 -10.63 -3.55
C ALA A 62 -24.25 -10.30 -4.93
N ASP A 63 -24.32 -9.01 -5.26
CA ASP A 63 -24.53 -8.59 -6.63
C ASP A 63 -23.31 -8.98 -7.47
N VAL A 64 -23.49 -9.28 -8.75
CA VAL A 64 -22.38 -9.66 -9.66
C VAL A 64 -21.35 -8.52 -9.75
N GLU A 65 -21.79 -7.29 -9.51
CA GLU A 65 -20.93 -6.10 -9.47
C GLU A 65 -20.08 -5.99 -8.19
N ASP A 66 -20.47 -6.64 -7.09
CA ASP A 66 -19.70 -6.57 -5.83
C ASP A 66 -18.34 -7.25 -5.96
N ILE A 67 -18.26 -8.35 -6.70
CA ILE A 67 -17.05 -9.15 -6.88
C ILE A 67 -15.90 -8.31 -7.48
N PRO A 68 -16.04 -7.62 -8.64
CA PRO A 68 -14.96 -6.82 -9.18
C PRO A 68 -14.60 -5.61 -8.29
N HIS A 69 -15.55 -5.00 -7.59
CA HIS A 69 -15.27 -3.89 -6.67
C HIS A 69 -14.42 -4.36 -5.48
N ILE A 70 -14.82 -5.46 -4.84
CA ILE A 70 -14.08 -6.05 -3.71
C ILE A 70 -12.71 -6.53 -4.18
N THR A 71 -12.65 -7.21 -5.34
CA THR A 71 -11.38 -7.68 -5.92
C THR A 71 -10.43 -6.52 -6.23
N HIS A 72 -10.94 -5.39 -6.72
CA HIS A 72 -10.13 -4.21 -6.99
C HIS A 72 -9.58 -3.59 -5.70
N ALA A 73 -10.41 -3.48 -4.65
CA ALA A 73 -9.97 -2.99 -3.34
C ALA A 73 -8.91 -3.91 -2.72
N LEU A 74 -9.08 -5.24 -2.83
CA LEU A 74 -8.09 -6.24 -2.41
C LEU A 74 -6.75 -6.04 -3.11
N TYR A 75 -6.78 -5.86 -4.43
CA TYR A 75 -5.57 -5.63 -5.23
C TYR A 75 -4.83 -4.37 -4.74
N LEU A 76 -5.52 -3.24 -4.61
CA LEU A 76 -4.91 -1.97 -4.16
C LEU A 76 -4.31 -2.10 -2.75
N LEU A 77 -5.06 -2.62 -1.78
CA LEU A 77 -4.59 -2.77 -0.40
C LEU A 77 -3.39 -3.70 -0.30
N THR A 78 -3.39 -4.78 -1.07
CA THR A 78 -2.28 -5.75 -1.09
C THR A 78 -1.03 -5.12 -1.70
N GLN A 79 -1.18 -4.44 -2.84
CA GLN A 79 -0.06 -3.78 -3.52
C GLN A 79 0.55 -2.67 -2.65
N ASP A 80 -0.28 -1.79 -2.09
CA ASP A 80 0.16 -0.72 -1.19
C ASP A 80 0.86 -1.28 0.05
N GLY A 81 0.30 -2.35 0.63
CA GLY A 81 0.88 -3.04 1.78
C GLY A 81 2.25 -3.64 1.47
N CYS A 82 2.42 -4.28 0.31
CA CYS A 82 3.69 -4.83 -0.15
C CYS A 82 4.75 -3.74 -0.40
N ASP A 83 4.36 -2.63 -1.02
CA ASP A 83 5.27 -1.50 -1.28
C ASP A 83 5.81 -0.90 0.03
N LEU A 84 4.92 -0.69 1.00
CA LEU A 84 5.29 -0.21 2.34
C LEU A 84 6.17 -1.22 3.08
N LEU A 85 5.84 -2.51 3.02
CA LEU A 85 6.63 -3.56 3.66
C LEU A 85 8.05 -3.62 3.10
N GLN A 86 8.21 -3.50 1.79
CA GLN A 86 9.53 -3.48 1.15
C GLN A 86 10.37 -2.30 1.64
N VAL A 87 9.77 -1.10 1.74
CA VAL A 87 10.47 0.09 2.27
C VAL A 87 10.81 -0.09 3.74
N ALA A 88 9.87 -0.55 4.56
CA ALA A 88 10.10 -0.79 5.99
C ALA A 88 11.24 -1.79 6.21
N GLN A 89 11.23 -2.93 5.52
CA GLN A 89 12.30 -3.93 5.59
C GLN A 89 13.65 -3.34 5.21
N THR A 90 13.71 -2.57 4.11
CA THR A 90 14.95 -1.92 3.67
C THR A 90 15.49 -0.96 4.73
N GLN A 91 14.62 -0.17 5.36
CA GLN A 91 15.03 0.77 6.42
C GLN A 91 15.45 0.06 7.70
N MET A 92 14.73 -0.98 8.11
CA MET A 92 15.06 -1.78 9.29
C MET A 92 16.39 -2.53 9.15
N LEU A 93 16.73 -3.02 7.95
CA LEU A 93 18.05 -3.63 7.68
C LEU A 93 19.19 -2.62 7.81
N ASN A 94 18.94 -1.35 7.48
CA ASN A 94 19.89 -0.26 7.61
C ASN A 94 19.83 0.44 8.98
N TRP A 95 18.95 0.00 9.87
CA TRP A 95 18.67 0.68 11.13
C TRP A 95 19.78 0.43 12.15
N LYS A 96 20.26 1.52 12.75
CA LYS A 96 21.13 1.49 13.93
C LYS A 96 20.33 1.98 15.11
N ALA A 97 20.36 1.23 16.22
CA ALA A 97 19.67 1.62 17.45
C ALA A 97 20.11 3.03 17.89
N PRO A 98 19.19 3.92 18.27
CA PRO A 98 19.56 5.20 18.86
C PRO A 98 20.35 4.95 20.16
N ALA A 99 21.43 5.71 20.35
CA ALA A 99 22.33 5.63 21.50
C ALA A 99 21.68 6.12 22.80
#